data_AF-A0A3C1V6C9-F1
#
_entry.id   AF-A0A3C1V6C9-F1
#
_cell.length_a   1.000
_cell.length_b   1.000
_cell.length_c   1.000
_cell.angle_alpha   90.00
_cell.angle_beta   90.00
_cell.angle_gamma   90.00
#
_symmetry.space_group_name_H-M   'P 1'
#
loop_
_entity.id
_entity.type
_entity.pdbx_description
1 polymer ?
#
loop_
_entity_poly.entity_id
_entity_poly.type
_entity_poly.pdbx_seq_one_letter_code
_entity_poly.pdbx_strand_id
1 'polypeptide(L)'
;MLLHDQAVCRGSEPTIPKGRVLVIGIDGVRPDALQIADTPAIDELITAGAFTNNTKILGDRYRDNETISGPGWSSFLTGVWADKHGVNDNTFRGENYDEYPHFFAYLKQAFPKAVTGSFVDWEPIDTFILRDADVREVCPASSQDSLSQKDEKLANKAAEFLAQKNP
;
A
#
# COMPACT_ATOMS: atom_id res chain seq x y z
N MET A 1 -23.55 -36.13 -24.35
CA MET A 1 -22.59 -35.01 -24.21
C MET A 1 -23.34 -33.90 -23.49
N LEU A 2 -23.29 -33.91 -22.15
CA LEU A 2 -24.03 -33.00 -21.29
C LEU A 2 -23.25 -31.68 -21.17
N LEU A 3 -23.84 -30.61 -21.70
CA LEU A 3 -23.44 -29.24 -21.43
C LEU A 3 -23.70 -28.96 -19.94
N HIS A 4 -22.64 -28.78 -19.16
CA HIS A 4 -22.76 -28.26 -17.80
C HIS A 4 -23.05 -26.77 -17.91
N ASP A 5 -24.32 -26.43 -17.71
CA ASP A 5 -24.78 -25.07 -17.44
C ASP A 5 -24.15 -24.66 -16.10
N GLN A 6 -23.14 -23.79 -16.15
CA GLN A 6 -22.57 -23.21 -14.94
C GLN A 6 -23.64 -22.30 -14.35
N ALA A 7 -24.32 -22.80 -13.31
CA ALA A 7 -25.16 -21.99 -12.46
C ALA A 7 -24.32 -20.81 -11.94
N VAL A 8 -24.53 -19.64 -12.54
CA VAL A 8 -24.02 -18.37 -12.02
C VAL A 8 -24.74 -18.17 -10.69
N CYS A 9 -24.07 -18.50 -9.59
CA CYS A 9 -24.49 -18.14 -8.26
C CYS A 9 -24.53 -16.61 -8.17
N ARG A 10 -25.68 -16.00 -8.50
CA ARG A 10 -25.97 -14.59 -8.22
C ARG A 10 -26.32 -14.43 -6.74
N GLY A 11 -25.40 -14.78 -5.85
CA GLY A 11 -25.39 -14.16 -4.53
C GLY A 11 -25.12 -12.67 -4.76
N SER A 12 -25.82 -11.77 -4.07
CA SER A 12 -25.41 -10.37 -4.07
C SER A 12 -24.08 -10.29 -3.33
N GLU A 13 -22.96 -10.42 -4.06
CA GLU A 13 -21.62 -10.08 -3.58
C GLU A 13 -21.74 -8.70 -2.89
N PRO A 14 -21.27 -8.56 -1.64
CA PRO A 14 -21.41 -7.31 -0.92
C PRO A 14 -20.74 -6.21 -1.76
N THR A 15 -21.49 -5.16 -2.10
CA THR A 15 -20.89 -4.07 -2.88
C THR A 15 -19.94 -3.20 -2.04
N ILE A 16 -20.02 -3.31 -0.71
CA ILE A 16 -19.24 -2.56 0.29
C ILE A 16 -18.67 -3.57 1.30
N PRO A 17 -17.38 -3.46 1.68
CA PRO A 17 -16.78 -4.30 2.73
C PRO A 17 -17.42 -4.04 4.10
N LYS A 18 -17.45 -5.06 4.97
CA LYS A 18 -17.91 -4.89 6.37
C LYS A 18 -16.82 -4.37 7.30
N GLY A 19 -15.56 -4.58 6.94
CA GLY A 19 -14.39 -4.21 7.73
C GLY A 19 -13.58 -3.14 7.03
N ARG A 20 -12.78 -2.41 7.81
CA ARG A 20 -11.84 -1.41 7.33
C ARG A 20 -10.43 -1.93 7.45
N VAL A 21 -9.57 -1.51 6.53
CA VAL A 21 -8.14 -1.83 6.53
C VAL A 21 -7.38 -0.52 6.45
N LEU A 22 -6.46 -0.31 7.39
CA LEU A 22 -5.48 0.76 7.35
C LEU A 22 -4.12 0.15 7.05
N VAL A 23 -3.48 0.62 5.99
CA VAL A 23 -2.12 0.23 5.61
C VAL A 23 -1.21 1.43 5.83
N ILE A 24 -0.22 1.28 6.70
CA ILE A 24 0.79 2.31 6.98
C ILE A 24 2.11 1.81 6.42
N GLY A 25 2.67 2.54 5.46
CA GLY A 25 4.03 2.33 4.99
C GLY A 25 4.95 3.41 5.55
N ILE A 26 6.17 3.04 5.91
CA ILE A 26 7.17 3.97 6.46
C ILE A 26 8.45 3.81 5.67
N ASP A 27 8.90 4.88 5.00
CA ASP A 27 10.09 4.83 4.16
C ASP A 27 11.38 4.79 4.99
N GLY A 28 12.38 4.07 4.51
CA GLY A 28 13.72 4.03 5.11
C GLY A 28 13.85 3.33 6.48
N VAL A 29 12.79 2.69 7.00
CA VAL A 29 12.84 2.03 8.32
C VAL A 29 13.67 0.76 8.27
N ARG A 30 14.75 0.75 9.07
CA ARG A 30 15.54 -0.46 9.32
C ARG A 30 15.10 -1.14 10.61
N PRO A 31 14.97 -2.48 10.65
CA PRO A 31 14.57 -3.20 11.86
C PRO A 31 15.49 -2.97 13.07
N ASP A 32 16.79 -2.83 12.85
CA ASP A 32 17.76 -2.62 13.93
C ASP A 32 17.69 -1.19 14.50
N ALA A 33 17.38 -0.20 13.67
CA ALA A 33 17.11 1.17 14.12
C ALA A 33 15.78 1.24 14.89
N LEU A 34 14.73 0.55 14.41
CA LEU A 34 13.45 0.51 15.10
C LEU A 34 13.56 -0.09 16.50
N GLN A 35 14.41 -1.10 16.70
CA GLN A 35 14.60 -1.76 18.00
C GLN A 35 15.16 -0.84 19.09
N ILE A 36 15.90 0.20 18.74
CA ILE A 36 16.53 1.13 19.69
C ILE A 36 15.84 2.49 19.74
N ALA A 37 14.86 2.72 18.87
CA ALA A 37 14.11 3.98 18.82
C ALA A 37 13.05 4.03 19.91
N ASP A 38 12.72 5.25 20.36
CA ASP A 38 11.57 5.49 21.24
C ASP A 38 10.31 5.65 20.38
N THR A 39 9.55 4.55 20.22
CA THR A 39 8.38 4.48 19.32
C THR A 39 7.13 3.94 20.03
N PRO A 40 6.63 4.60 21.08
CA PRO A 40 5.60 4.04 21.96
C PRO A 40 4.32 3.61 21.21
N ALA A 41 3.91 4.37 20.18
CA ALA A 41 2.74 4.00 19.36
C ALA A 41 2.98 2.73 18.52
N ILE A 42 4.18 2.54 17.98
CA ILE A 42 4.54 1.32 17.23
C ILE A 42 4.68 0.16 18.22
N ASP A 43 5.28 0.38 19.38
CA ASP A 43 5.46 -0.63 20.43
C ASP A 43 4.11 -1.15 20.94
N GLU A 44 3.12 -0.27 21.10
CA GLU A 44 1.74 -0.64 21.42
C GLU A 44 1.10 -1.48 20.33
N LEU A 45 1.26 -1.12 19.04
CA LEU A 45 0.75 -1.90 17.91
C LEU A 45 1.39 -3.28 17.84
N ILE A 46 2.70 -3.38 18.07
CA ILE A 46 3.44 -4.64 18.13
C ILE A 46 2.92 -5.51 19.28
N THR A 47 2.73 -4.93 20.47
CA THR A 47 2.28 -5.65 21.67
C THR A 47 0.85 -6.15 21.54
N ALA A 48 -0.04 -5.35 20.94
CA ALA A 48 -1.44 -5.70 20.75
C ALA A 48 -1.69 -6.62 19.53
N GLY A 49 -0.70 -6.77 18.65
CA GLY A 49 -0.84 -7.41 17.35
C GLY A 49 0.13 -8.57 17.12
N ALA A 50 0.51 -8.73 15.85
CA ALA A 50 1.52 -9.67 15.43
C ALA A 50 2.67 -8.91 14.77
N PHE A 51 3.91 -9.28 15.10
CA PHE A 51 5.10 -8.60 14.61
C PHE A 51 6.13 -9.59 14.09
N THR A 52 6.89 -9.15 13.08
CA THR A 52 7.96 -9.92 12.48
C THR A 52 9.09 -8.97 12.10
N ASN A 53 10.30 -9.22 12.64
CA ASN A 53 11.49 -8.40 12.41
C ASN A 53 12.39 -8.93 11.28
N ASN A 54 11.99 -10.00 10.60
CA ASN A 54 12.78 -10.64 9.55
C ASN A 54 12.17 -10.47 8.14
N THR A 55 11.18 -9.59 8.00
CA THR A 55 10.59 -9.21 6.71
C THR A 55 11.66 -8.61 5.81
N LYS A 56 11.73 -9.06 4.56
CA LYS A 56 12.73 -8.63 3.57
C LYS A 56 12.03 -8.04 2.36
N ILE A 57 12.62 -6.98 1.80
CA ILE A 57 12.19 -6.40 0.52
C ILE A 57 12.69 -7.22 -0.69
N LEU A 58 13.57 -8.20 -0.46
CA LEU A 58 14.04 -9.18 -1.43
C LEU A 58 13.81 -10.59 -0.89
N GLY A 59 13.32 -11.49 -1.74
CA GLY A 59 13.03 -12.87 -1.37
C GLY A 59 14.11 -13.85 -1.84
N ASP A 60 13.88 -15.14 -1.60
CA ASP A 60 14.74 -16.18 -2.19
C ASP A 60 14.54 -16.32 -3.69
N ARG A 61 13.32 -16.06 -4.17
CA ARG A 61 12.95 -16.12 -5.59
C ARG A 61 13.59 -14.99 -6.41
N TYR A 62 13.59 -13.76 -5.88
CA TYR A 62 14.00 -12.57 -6.61
C TYR A 62 14.96 -11.73 -5.77
N ARG A 63 16.17 -11.53 -6.29
CA ARG A 63 17.31 -10.91 -5.58
C ARG A 63 18.03 -9.84 -6.40
N ASP A 64 17.56 -9.56 -7.62
CA ASP A 64 18.28 -8.76 -8.61
C ASP A 64 18.03 -7.25 -8.46
N ASN A 65 17.52 -6.82 -7.32
CA ASN A 65 17.16 -5.43 -7.10
C ASN A 65 17.67 -4.93 -5.76
N GLU A 66 17.89 -3.62 -5.65
CA GLU A 66 18.35 -2.97 -4.44
C GLU A 66 17.18 -2.47 -3.58
N THR A 67 17.48 -1.95 -2.39
CA THR A 67 16.51 -1.31 -1.50
C THR A 67 16.15 0.08 -2.00
N ILE A 68 15.59 0.17 -3.22
CA ILE A 68 15.16 1.40 -3.88
C ILE A 68 13.65 1.57 -3.68
N SER A 69 13.20 2.79 -3.38
CA SER A 69 11.80 3.09 -3.04
C SER A 69 10.81 2.63 -4.12
N GLY A 70 11.02 2.99 -5.39
CA GLY A 70 10.10 2.68 -6.50
C GLY A 70 9.76 1.19 -6.59
N PRO A 71 10.76 0.30 -6.71
CA PRO A 71 10.50 -1.13 -6.69
C PRO A 71 9.95 -1.66 -5.37
N GLY A 72 10.42 -1.16 -4.23
CA GLY A 72 9.93 -1.60 -2.92
C GLY A 72 8.43 -1.31 -2.72
N TRP A 73 8.01 -0.07 -3.01
CA TRP A 73 6.60 0.33 -2.98
C TRP A 73 5.76 -0.42 -4.02
N SER A 74 6.31 -0.66 -5.22
CA SER A 74 5.64 -1.48 -6.23
C SER A 74 5.40 -2.90 -5.73
N SER A 75 6.41 -3.55 -5.16
CA SER A 75 6.27 -4.90 -4.60
C SER A 75 5.29 -4.94 -3.44
N PHE A 76 5.35 -3.95 -2.55
CA PHE A 76 4.44 -3.84 -1.40
C PHE A 76 2.97 -3.71 -1.83
N LEU A 77 2.68 -2.89 -2.84
CA LEU A 77 1.31 -2.57 -3.24
C LEU A 77 0.71 -3.57 -4.24
N THR A 78 1.53 -4.28 -5.01
CA THR A 78 1.08 -5.27 -6.02
C THR A 78 1.18 -6.72 -5.53
N GLY A 79 2.01 -7.00 -4.53
CA GLY A 79 2.23 -8.35 -3.99
C GLY A 79 3.08 -9.26 -4.88
N VAL A 80 3.74 -8.71 -5.91
CA VAL A 80 4.69 -9.43 -6.78
C VAL A 80 6.07 -8.76 -6.75
N TRP A 81 7.12 -9.42 -7.21
CA TRP A 81 8.47 -8.85 -7.26
C TRP A 81 8.71 -8.06 -8.56
N ALA A 82 9.86 -7.37 -8.65
CA ALA A 82 10.18 -6.51 -9.79
C ALA A 82 10.37 -7.24 -11.12
N ASP A 83 10.61 -8.57 -11.10
CA ASP A 83 10.55 -9.42 -12.29
C ASP A 83 9.16 -9.44 -12.95
N LYS A 84 8.11 -9.14 -12.19
CA LYS A 84 6.71 -9.12 -12.65
C LYS A 84 6.17 -7.71 -12.84
N HIS A 85 6.26 -6.86 -11.81
CA HIS A 85 5.73 -5.50 -11.90
C HIS A 85 6.64 -4.56 -12.72
N GLY A 86 7.85 -4.98 -13.10
CA GLY A 86 8.71 -4.32 -14.09
C GLY A 86 9.46 -3.06 -13.62
N VAL A 87 9.12 -2.52 -12.44
CA VAL A 87 9.78 -1.35 -11.84
C VAL A 87 11.08 -1.75 -11.16
N ASN A 88 12.21 -1.25 -11.67
CA ASN A 88 13.56 -1.57 -11.18
C ASN A 88 14.31 -0.34 -10.61
N ASP A 89 13.74 0.86 -10.73
CA ASP A 89 14.29 2.10 -10.18
C ASP A 89 13.17 3.13 -9.91
N ASN A 90 13.55 4.35 -9.51
CA ASN A 90 12.60 5.44 -9.24
C ASN A 90 12.09 6.16 -10.51
N THR A 91 12.42 5.68 -11.71
CA THR A 91 11.87 6.22 -12.97
C THR A 91 10.54 5.59 -13.34
N PHE A 92 10.20 4.44 -12.73
CA PHE A 92 9.01 3.63 -13.04
C PHE A 92 8.92 3.16 -14.49
N ARG A 93 10.02 3.28 -15.26
CA ARG A 93 10.05 2.84 -16.64
C ARG A 93 9.92 1.32 -16.73
N GLY A 94 8.99 0.86 -17.56
CA GLY A 94 8.73 -0.57 -17.73
C GLY A 94 7.77 -1.15 -16.69
N GLU A 95 7.06 -0.30 -15.93
CA GLU A 95 5.96 -0.74 -15.07
C GLU A 95 4.95 -1.62 -15.84
N ASN A 96 4.45 -2.64 -15.16
CA ASN A 96 3.47 -3.61 -15.70
C ASN A 96 2.27 -3.73 -14.75
N TYR A 97 1.71 -2.61 -14.31
CA TYR A 97 0.57 -2.61 -13.40
C TYR A 97 -0.75 -3.02 -14.06
N ASP A 98 -0.84 -3.03 -15.39
CA ASP A 98 -2.00 -3.57 -16.10
C ASP A 98 -2.17 -5.08 -15.85
N GLU A 99 -1.06 -5.83 -15.85
CA GLU A 99 -1.06 -7.28 -15.54
C GLU A 99 -1.01 -7.53 -14.03
N TYR A 100 -0.28 -6.69 -13.30
CA TYR A 100 -0.07 -6.80 -11.86
C TYR A 100 -0.53 -5.53 -11.12
N PRO A 101 -1.84 -5.27 -11.04
CA PRO A 101 -2.34 -4.05 -10.44
C PRO A 101 -2.13 -4.03 -8.92
N HIS A 102 -2.16 -2.82 -8.36
CA HIS A 102 -2.13 -2.62 -6.92
C HIS A 102 -3.41 -3.14 -6.24
N PHE A 103 -3.33 -3.39 -4.94
CA PHE A 103 -4.42 -4.08 -4.22
C PHE A 103 -5.77 -3.33 -4.19
N PHE A 104 -5.81 -2.00 -4.35
CA PHE A 104 -7.08 -1.28 -4.50
C PHE A 104 -7.88 -1.73 -5.74
N ALA A 105 -7.23 -2.12 -6.83
CA ALA A 105 -7.93 -2.61 -8.02
C ALA A 105 -8.66 -3.93 -7.70
N TYR A 106 -7.99 -4.86 -7.02
CA TYR A 106 -8.59 -6.11 -6.55
C TYR A 106 -9.71 -5.86 -5.53
N LEU A 107 -9.53 -4.89 -4.61
CA LEU A 107 -10.57 -4.49 -3.68
C LEU A 107 -11.83 -3.99 -4.40
N LYS A 108 -11.67 -3.10 -5.39
CA LYS A 108 -12.78 -2.55 -6.18
C LYS A 108 -13.43 -3.58 -7.10
N GLN A 109 -12.66 -4.57 -7.58
CA GLN A 109 -13.22 -5.69 -8.33
C GLN A 109 -14.17 -6.54 -7.47
N ALA A 110 -13.78 -6.82 -6.23
CA ALA A 110 -14.61 -7.59 -5.30
C ALA A 110 -15.74 -6.75 -4.68
N PHE A 111 -15.46 -5.48 -4.38
CA PHE A 111 -16.38 -4.55 -3.71
C PHE A 111 -16.43 -3.22 -4.49
N PRO A 112 -17.26 -3.13 -5.55
CA PRO A 112 -17.27 -1.96 -6.45
C PRO A 112 -17.61 -0.62 -5.79
N LYS A 113 -18.23 -0.63 -4.60
CA LYS A 113 -18.55 0.57 -3.82
C LYS A 113 -17.66 0.75 -2.58
N ALA A 114 -16.59 -0.04 -2.42
CA ALA A 114 -15.56 0.25 -1.42
C ALA A 114 -14.98 1.65 -1.66
N VAL A 115 -14.62 2.37 -0.60
CA VAL A 115 -13.95 3.66 -0.70
C VAL A 115 -12.46 3.47 -0.44
N THR A 116 -11.61 3.99 -1.32
CA THR A 116 -10.14 3.93 -1.19
C THR A 116 -9.56 5.31 -0.95
N GLY A 117 -8.60 5.39 -0.03
CA GLY A 117 -7.88 6.61 0.30
C GLY A 117 -6.37 6.39 0.26
N SER A 118 -5.63 7.32 -0.34
CA SER A 118 -4.17 7.32 -0.40
C SER A 118 -3.63 8.66 0.09
N PHE A 119 -2.73 8.62 1.07
CA PHE A 119 -2.16 9.78 1.75
C PHE A 119 -0.65 9.59 1.78
N VAL A 120 0.07 10.30 0.92
CA VAL A 120 1.50 10.04 0.66
C VAL A 120 2.33 11.32 0.64
N ASP A 121 3.55 11.23 1.16
CA ASP A 121 4.56 12.28 1.12
C ASP A 121 5.58 12.07 -0.02
N TRP A 122 5.69 10.84 -0.53
CA TRP A 122 6.44 10.49 -1.72
C TRP A 122 5.53 10.42 -2.94
N GLU A 123 5.48 11.52 -3.70
CA GLU A 123 4.64 11.74 -4.88
C GLU A 123 4.61 10.58 -5.91
N PRO A 124 5.71 9.84 -6.16
CA PRO A 124 5.68 8.74 -7.13
C PRO A 124 4.68 7.62 -6.81
N ILE A 125 4.35 7.38 -5.53
CA ILE A 125 3.30 6.39 -5.17
C ILE A 125 1.96 6.82 -5.76
N ASP A 126 1.63 8.09 -5.64
CA ASP A 126 0.39 8.67 -6.15
C ASP A 126 0.39 8.74 -7.69
N THR A 127 1.49 9.18 -8.28
CA THR A 127 1.60 9.38 -9.72
C THR A 127 1.56 8.07 -10.49
N PHE A 128 2.32 7.06 -10.05
CA PHE A 128 2.52 5.83 -10.81
C PHE A 128 1.67 4.67 -10.32
N ILE A 129 1.43 4.54 -9.02
CA ILE A 129 0.81 3.34 -8.44
C ILE A 129 -0.66 3.57 -8.10
N LEU A 130 -0.97 4.47 -7.17
CA LEU A 130 -2.31 4.62 -6.56
C LEU A 130 -3.14 5.76 -7.19
N ARG A 131 -2.94 6.04 -8.48
CA ARG A 131 -3.56 7.17 -9.19
C ARG A 131 -5.10 7.12 -9.24
N ASP A 132 -5.68 5.93 -9.08
CA ASP A 132 -7.13 5.68 -9.15
C ASP A 132 -7.80 5.52 -7.77
N ALA A 133 -7.12 5.90 -6.68
CA ALA A 133 -7.77 5.97 -5.36
C ALA A 133 -8.87 7.04 -5.34
N ASP A 134 -9.99 6.79 -4.64
CA ASP A 134 -11.13 7.76 -4.62
C ASP A 134 -10.76 9.07 -3.91
N VAL A 135 -9.94 8.98 -2.85
CA VAL A 135 -9.39 10.12 -2.12
C VAL A 135 -7.87 10.06 -2.20
N ARG A 136 -7.26 11.16 -2.62
CA ARG A 136 -5.81 11.28 -2.81
C ARG A 136 -5.32 12.56 -2.15
N GLU A 137 -4.33 12.43 -1.29
CA GLU A 137 -3.65 13.54 -0.61
C GLU A 137 -2.16 13.36 -0.78
N VAL A 138 -1.52 14.32 -1.46
CA VAL A 138 -0.08 14.30 -1.71
C VAL A 138 0.54 15.51 -1.02
N CYS A 139 1.49 15.27 -0.14
CA CYS A 139 2.27 16.33 0.51
C CYS A 139 3.77 16.08 0.25
N PRO A 140 4.28 16.41 -0.96
CA PRO A 140 5.65 16.07 -1.36
C PRO A 140 6.69 16.60 -0.37
N ALA A 141 7.47 15.73 0.26
CA ALA A 141 8.56 16.11 1.16
C ALA A 141 9.92 16.01 0.46
N SER A 142 10.77 17.03 0.64
CA SER A 142 12.08 17.10 -0.03
C SER A 142 13.25 17.48 0.89
N SER A 143 12.96 17.79 2.16
CA SER A 143 13.96 18.09 3.19
C SER A 143 13.51 17.54 4.54
N GLN A 144 14.47 17.27 5.43
CA GLN A 144 14.21 16.70 6.75
C GLN A 144 13.24 17.54 7.59
N ASP A 145 13.43 18.87 7.63
CA ASP A 145 12.51 19.78 8.34
C ASP A 145 11.09 19.75 7.77
N SER A 146 10.95 19.42 6.48
CA SER A 146 9.65 19.30 5.84
C SER A 146 8.99 17.93 6.04
N LEU A 147 9.76 16.87 6.32
CA LEU A 147 9.23 15.51 6.48
C LEU A 147 8.29 15.44 7.69
N SER A 148 8.77 15.78 8.89
CA SER A 148 7.96 15.65 10.11
C SER A 148 6.65 16.47 10.06
N GLN A 149 6.71 17.69 9.51
CA GLN A 149 5.52 18.54 9.36
C GLN A 149 4.52 17.96 8.35
N LYS A 150 5.02 17.33 7.28
CA LYS A 150 4.18 16.73 6.24
C LYS A 150 3.61 15.39 6.70
N ASP A 151 4.37 14.59 7.43
CA ASP A 151 3.91 13.36 8.07
C ASP A 151 2.77 13.65 9.03
N GLU A 152 2.93 14.63 9.92
CA GLU A 152 1.87 15.04 10.85
C GLU A 152 0.61 15.51 10.10
N LYS A 153 0.79 16.33 9.07
CA LYS A 153 -0.32 16.81 8.24
C LYS A 153 -1.05 15.68 7.52
N LEU A 154 -0.33 14.71 6.95
CA LEU A 154 -0.91 13.57 6.27
C LEU A 154 -1.61 12.62 7.25
N ALA A 155 -1.01 12.37 8.41
CA ALA A 155 -1.62 11.57 9.47
C ALA A 155 -2.95 12.20 9.94
N ASN A 156 -2.98 13.52 10.13
CA ASN A 156 -4.21 14.24 10.50
C ASN A 156 -5.28 14.14 9.40
N LYS A 157 -4.91 14.34 8.13
CA LYS A 157 -5.83 14.17 6.99
C LYS A 157 -6.38 12.76 6.88
N ALA A 158 -5.55 11.74 7.08
CA ALA A 158 -5.98 10.35 7.09
C ALA A 158 -6.94 10.07 8.26
N ALA A 159 -6.64 10.58 9.45
CA ALA A 159 -7.51 10.44 10.62
C ALA A 159 -8.88 11.12 10.42
N GLU A 160 -8.91 12.33 9.85
CA GLU A 160 -10.13 13.04 9.49
C GLU A 160 -10.97 12.26 8.48
N PHE A 161 -10.33 11.73 7.44
CA PHE A 161 -10.99 10.89 6.44
C PHE A 161 -11.63 9.64 7.06
N LEU A 162 -10.90 8.93 7.92
CA LEU A 162 -11.38 7.75 8.63
C LEU A 162 -12.55 8.08 9.58
N ALA A 163 -12.51 9.23 10.25
CA ALA A 163 -13.54 9.65 11.20
C ALA A 163 -14.83 10.14 10.52
N GLN A 164 -14.72 10.90 9.42
CA GLN A 164 -15.86 11.62 8.83
C GLN A 164 -16.54 10.86 7.70
N LYS A 165 -15.77 10.16 6.87
CA LYS A 165 -16.31 9.55 5.64
C LYS A 165 -16.77 8.11 5.83
N ASN A 166 -16.43 7.51 6.98
CA ASN A 166 -16.67 6.10 7.29
C ASN A 166 -16.42 5.18 6.08
N PRO A 167 -15.22 5.26 5.47
CA PRO A 167 -14.87 4.53 4.27
C PRO A 167 -14.88 3.01 4.47
#